data_AF-A0A6A5SE09-F1
#
_entry.id   AF-A0A6A5SE09-F1
#
_cell.length_a   1.000
_cell.length_b   1.000
_cell.length_c   1.000
_cell.angle_alpha   90.00
_cell.angle_beta   90.00
_cell.angle_gamma   90.00
#
_symmetry.space_group_name_H-M   'P 1'
#
loop_
_entity.id
_entity.type
_entity.pdbx_description
1 polymer ?
#
loop_
_entity_poly.entity_id
_entity_poly.type
_entity_poly.pdbx_seq_one_letter_code
_entity_poly.pdbx_strand_id
1 'polypeptide(L)'
;MWSGAAHVVDAMEKWPSSQEPTQTAYGLAHGTDLTFFEHLAGNETKAKHFSDSMTFMQSAPELRHDFVHEYDWSRHARGTVVDVGGSKGAIALKLAENYPNMKIIVQDRAEIITHGPRYANTNIEFQAHDLFTPQPVKGADVYFLRWILHDWPAR
;
A
#
# COMPACT_ATOMS: atom_id res chain seq x y z
N MET A 1 14.70 -8.16 1.38
CA MET A 1 14.56 -8.25 -0.09
C MET A 1 15.65 -9.13 -0.69
N TRP A 2 16.93 -8.91 -0.37
CA TRP A 2 18.04 -9.70 -0.90
C TRP A 2 18.02 -11.21 -0.56
N SER A 3 17.50 -11.60 0.61
CA SER A 3 17.42 -13.01 1.02
C SER A 3 16.54 -13.85 0.09
N GLY A 4 15.42 -13.32 -0.40
CA GLY A 4 14.53 -14.03 -1.32
C GLY A 4 15.13 -14.24 -2.71
N ALA A 5 15.95 -13.31 -3.20
CA ALA A 5 16.53 -13.39 -4.54
C ALA A 5 17.39 -14.65 -4.75
N ALA A 6 18.10 -15.09 -3.71
CA ALA A 6 18.93 -16.30 -3.75
C ALA A 6 18.12 -17.60 -3.89
N HIS A 7 16.83 -17.58 -3.55
CA HIS A 7 15.95 -18.75 -3.56
C HIS A 7 14.93 -18.74 -4.71
N VAL A 8 15.08 -17.84 -5.69
CA VAL A 8 14.14 -17.76 -6.83
C VAL A 8 14.13 -19.05 -7.64
N VAL A 9 15.30 -19.61 -7.94
CA VAL A 9 15.41 -20.88 -8.69
C VAL A 9 14.78 -22.02 -7.87
N ASP A 10 15.17 -22.16 -6.59
CA ASP A 10 14.61 -23.18 -5.69
C ASP A 10 13.07 -23.10 -5.63
N ALA A 11 12.51 -21.89 -5.55
CA ALA A 11 11.07 -21.67 -5.50
C ALA A 11 10.39 -22.07 -6.81
N MET A 12 10.98 -21.73 -7.96
CA MET A 12 10.46 -22.09 -9.28
C MET A 12 10.52 -23.60 -9.55
N GLU A 13 11.54 -24.29 -9.05
CA GLU A 13 11.64 -25.75 -9.14
C GLU A 13 10.63 -26.44 -8.22
N LYS A 14 10.49 -25.95 -6.98
CA LYS A 14 9.57 -26.52 -5.98
C LYS A 14 8.09 -26.28 -6.32
N TRP A 15 7.77 -25.09 -6.82
CA TRP A 15 6.41 -24.66 -7.15
C TRP A 15 6.34 -24.06 -8.56
N PRO A 16 6.40 -24.91 -9.61
CA PRO A 16 6.39 -24.43 -10.99
C PRO A 16 5.14 -23.62 -11.32
N SER A 17 5.33 -22.42 -11.88
CA SER A 17 4.25 -21.51 -12.30
C SER A 17 3.26 -21.14 -11.20
N SER A 18 3.64 -21.25 -9.92
CA SER A 18 2.76 -20.90 -8.82
C SER A 18 2.35 -19.44 -8.86
N GLN A 19 1.11 -19.18 -8.47
CA GLN A 19 0.56 -17.85 -8.22
C GLN A 19 0.23 -17.67 -6.73
N GLU A 20 0.50 -18.68 -5.90
CA GLU A 20 0.15 -18.65 -4.48
C GLU A 20 1.08 -17.71 -3.72
N PRO A 21 0.55 -16.73 -2.95
CA PRO A 21 1.36 -15.74 -2.25
C PRO A 21 2.21 -16.33 -1.10
N THR A 22 1.93 -17.58 -0.71
CA THR A 22 2.70 -18.34 0.28
C THR A 22 3.79 -19.23 -0.36
N GLN A 23 3.72 -19.49 -1.66
CA GLN A 23 4.67 -20.34 -2.39
C GLN A 23 5.74 -19.50 -3.09
N THR A 24 6.55 -18.80 -2.29
CA THR A 24 7.49 -17.80 -2.80
C THR A 24 8.92 -18.06 -2.34
N ALA A 25 9.88 -17.49 -3.06
CA ALA A 25 11.29 -17.48 -2.65
C ALA A 25 11.48 -16.75 -1.30
N TYR A 26 10.61 -15.79 -0.97
CA TYR A 26 10.59 -15.17 0.34
C TYR A 26 10.21 -16.17 1.45
N GLY A 27 9.18 -16.98 1.22
CA GLY A 27 8.77 -18.05 2.14
C GLY A 27 9.91 -19.02 2.42
N LEU A 28 10.63 -19.47 1.37
CA LEU A 28 11.81 -20.32 1.51
C LEU A 28 12.94 -19.64 2.30
N ALA A 29 13.27 -18.39 1.97
CA ALA A 29 14.35 -17.65 2.60
C ALA A 29 14.11 -17.38 4.11
N HIS A 30 12.85 -17.37 4.53
CA HIS A 30 12.46 -17.06 5.89
C HIS A 30 11.83 -18.25 6.65
N GLY A 31 11.74 -19.42 6.02
CA GLY A 31 11.15 -20.61 6.61
C GLY A 31 9.72 -20.40 7.09
N THR A 32 8.89 -19.70 6.30
CA THR A 32 7.52 -19.33 6.67
C THR A 32 6.53 -19.71 5.59
N ASP A 33 5.34 -20.14 6.02
CA ASP A 33 4.18 -20.41 5.16
C ASP A 33 3.19 -19.23 5.14
N LEU A 34 3.54 -18.11 5.76
CA LEU A 34 2.77 -16.86 5.72
C LEU A 34 3.02 -16.09 4.43
N THR A 35 2.05 -15.29 4.01
CA THR A 35 2.30 -14.28 2.97
C THR A 35 3.31 -13.24 3.45
N PHE A 36 3.94 -12.52 2.50
CA PHE A 36 4.92 -11.49 2.81
C PHE A 36 4.41 -10.47 3.85
N PHE A 37 3.20 -9.95 3.64
CA PHE A 37 2.63 -8.91 4.50
C PHE A 37 2.18 -9.44 5.87
N GLU A 38 1.66 -10.68 5.95
CA GLU A 38 1.34 -11.32 7.23
C GLU A 38 2.61 -11.56 8.07
N HIS A 39 3.68 -12.05 7.44
CA HIS A 39 4.95 -12.25 8.13
C HIS A 39 5.55 -10.92 8.62
N LEU A 40 5.42 -9.83 7.86
CA LEU A 40 5.81 -8.50 8.32
C LEU A 40 4.98 -8.02 9.51
N ALA A 41 3.67 -8.27 9.51
CA ALA A 41 2.77 -7.85 10.60
C ALA A 41 3.15 -8.48 11.95
N GLY A 42 3.73 -9.68 11.94
CA GLY A 42 4.27 -10.34 13.14
C GLY A 42 5.56 -9.71 13.69
N ASN A 43 6.14 -8.70 13.05
CA ASN A 43 7.37 -8.04 13.50
C ASN A 43 7.35 -6.53 13.19
N GLU A 44 7.05 -5.74 14.22
CA GLU A 44 6.93 -4.28 14.11
C GLU A 44 8.17 -3.60 13.52
N THR A 45 9.38 -4.06 13.87
CA THR A 45 10.62 -3.50 13.32
C THR A 45 10.73 -3.74 11.81
N LYS A 46 10.42 -4.96 11.34
CA LYS A 46 10.43 -5.27 9.90
C LYS A 46 9.34 -4.50 9.16
N ALA A 47 8.13 -4.40 9.73
CA ALA A 47 7.04 -3.62 9.16
C ALA A 47 7.41 -2.13 9.03
N LYS A 48 8.03 -1.56 10.07
CA LYS A 48 8.52 -0.17 10.04
C LYS A 48 9.60 0.02 8.97
N HIS A 49 10.63 -0.84 8.93
CA HIS A 49 11.69 -0.76 7.92
C HIS A 49 11.15 -0.87 6.50
N PHE A 50 10.17 -1.75 6.27
CA PHE A 50 9.51 -1.86 4.98
C PHE A 50 8.79 -0.55 4.61
N SER A 51 7.96 -0.01 5.52
CA SER A 51 7.24 1.25 5.29
C SER A 51 8.18 2.44 5.04
N ASP A 52 9.29 2.53 5.77
CA ASP A 52 10.31 3.57 5.57
C ASP A 52 11.02 3.40 4.21
N SER A 53 11.32 2.16 3.82
CA SER A 53 11.90 1.87 2.49
C SER A 53 10.95 2.26 1.36
N MET A 54 9.66 1.96 1.49
CA MET A 54 8.65 2.36 0.51
C MET A 54 8.47 3.89 0.45
N THR A 55 8.57 4.57 1.59
CA THR A 55 8.57 6.05 1.65
C THR A 55 9.78 6.62 0.90
N PHE A 56 10.96 6.04 1.12
CA PHE A 56 12.20 6.44 0.44
C PHE A 56 12.13 6.22 -1.07
N MET A 57 11.61 5.07 -1.53
CA MET A 57 11.45 4.81 -2.97
C MET A 57 10.59 5.88 -3.67
N GLN A 58 9.58 6.43 -2.98
CA GLN A 58 8.74 7.51 -3.52
C GLN A 58 9.47 8.86 -3.66
N SER A 59 10.63 9.03 -3.02
CA SER A 59 11.48 10.22 -3.17
C SER A 59 12.36 10.17 -4.42
N ALA A 60 12.61 8.98 -4.98
CA ALA A 60 13.41 8.81 -6.19
C ALA A 60 12.66 9.38 -7.40
N PRO A 61 13.23 10.35 -8.17
CA PRO A 61 12.53 11.03 -9.26
C PRO A 61 11.90 10.08 -10.30
N GLU A 62 12.56 8.97 -10.61
CA GLU A 62 12.12 7.97 -11.60
C GLU A 62 10.90 7.16 -11.12
N LEU A 63 10.74 7.02 -9.81
CA LEU A 63 9.63 6.30 -9.18
C LEU A 63 8.56 7.26 -8.64
N ARG A 64 8.88 8.56 -8.62
CA ARG A 64 8.01 9.67 -8.24
C ARG A 64 7.13 10.04 -9.43
N HIS A 65 6.23 9.14 -9.80
CA HIS A 65 5.09 9.50 -10.64
C HIS A 65 4.31 10.64 -9.98
N ASP A 66 4.09 11.71 -10.73
CA ASP A 66 3.38 12.87 -10.22
C ASP A 66 1.88 12.65 -10.39
N PHE A 67 1.35 11.66 -9.69
CA PHE A 67 -0.04 11.19 -9.84
C PHE A 67 -1.09 12.29 -9.63
N VAL A 68 -0.74 13.35 -8.92
CA VAL A 68 -1.58 14.54 -8.73
C VAL A 68 -1.75 15.32 -10.04
N HIS A 69 -0.88 15.12 -11.02
CA HIS A 69 -0.91 15.77 -12.33
C HIS A 69 -1.23 14.80 -13.48
N GLU A 70 -1.13 13.49 -13.26
CA GLU A 70 -1.47 12.46 -14.27
C GLU A 70 -2.99 12.20 -14.39
N TYR A 71 -3.78 12.67 -13.41
CA TYR A 71 -5.24 12.58 -13.41
C TYR A 71 -5.86 13.94 -13.08
N ASP A 72 -6.98 14.28 -13.72
CA ASP A 72 -7.71 15.52 -13.44
C ASP A 72 -8.54 15.41 -12.15
N TRP A 73 -7.87 15.61 -11.01
CA TRP A 73 -8.47 15.59 -9.69
C TRP A 73 -9.43 16.76 -9.43
N SER A 74 -9.38 17.82 -10.25
CA SER A 74 -10.25 19.00 -10.07
C SER A 74 -11.74 18.65 -10.17
N ARG A 75 -12.05 17.59 -10.94
CA ARG A 75 -13.40 17.02 -11.08
C ARG A 75 -14.00 16.56 -9.76
N HIS A 76 -13.14 16.21 -8.80
CA HIS A 76 -13.49 15.70 -7.48
C HIS A 76 -13.01 16.62 -6.36
N ALA A 77 -12.72 17.90 -6.64
CA ALA A 77 -12.17 18.85 -5.68
C ALA A 77 -13.03 19.07 -4.41
N ARG A 78 -14.30 18.63 -4.44
CA ARG A 78 -15.24 18.63 -3.30
C ARG A 78 -15.85 17.25 -3.04
N GLY A 79 -15.33 16.22 -3.73
CA GLY A 79 -15.77 14.84 -3.62
C GLY A 79 -15.01 14.06 -2.55
N THR A 80 -15.29 12.77 -2.47
CA THR A 80 -14.62 11.81 -1.59
C THR A 80 -13.68 10.92 -2.38
N VAL A 81 -12.41 10.89 -1.97
CA VAL A 81 -11.38 9.99 -2.49
C VAL A 81 -10.98 9.01 -1.41
N VAL A 82 -11.02 7.72 -1.73
CA VAL A 82 -10.52 6.64 -0.86
C VAL A 82 -9.20 6.14 -1.43
N ASP A 83 -8.11 6.39 -0.72
CA ASP A 83 -6.76 5.88 -1.03
C ASP A 83 -6.58 4.51 -0.37
N VAL A 84 -6.85 3.45 -1.13
CA VAL A 84 -6.86 2.06 -0.66
C VAL A 84 -5.44 1.50 -0.67
N GLY A 85 -4.94 1.09 0.50
CA GLY A 85 -3.53 0.74 0.69
C GLY A 85 -2.61 1.97 0.65
N GLY A 86 -3.12 3.13 1.07
CA GLY A 86 -2.41 4.40 0.98
C GLY A 86 -1.22 4.56 1.93
N SER A 87 -0.96 3.57 2.79
CA SER A 87 0.14 3.55 3.76
C SER A 87 0.15 4.81 4.64
N LYS A 88 1.26 5.54 4.66
CA LYS A 88 1.40 6.79 5.43
C LYS A 88 0.64 7.98 4.82
N GLY A 89 -0.06 7.83 3.69
CA GLY A 89 -0.87 8.90 3.09
C GLY A 89 -0.05 9.95 2.32
N ALA A 90 1.09 9.58 1.75
CA ALA A 90 1.95 10.52 1.01
C ALA A 90 1.25 11.16 -0.20
N ILE A 91 0.39 10.41 -0.90
CA ILE A 91 -0.41 10.94 -2.02
C ILE A 91 -1.59 11.76 -1.50
N ALA A 92 -2.28 11.25 -0.48
CA ALA A 92 -3.35 11.98 0.19
C ALA A 92 -2.91 13.37 0.66
N LEU A 93 -1.68 13.51 1.19
CA LEU A 93 -1.12 14.81 1.60
C LEU A 93 -1.02 15.80 0.44
N LYS A 94 -0.49 15.36 -0.70
CA LYS A 94 -0.41 16.24 -1.89
C LYS A 94 -1.79 16.61 -2.43
N LEU A 95 -2.75 15.68 -2.38
CA LEU A 95 -4.13 15.97 -2.78
C LEU A 95 -4.79 16.97 -1.82
N ALA A 96 -4.56 16.82 -0.51
CA ALA A 96 -5.03 17.74 0.52
C ALA A 96 -4.51 19.17 0.31
N GLU A 97 -3.22 19.31 -0.02
CA GLU A 97 -2.57 20.60 -0.28
C GLU A 97 -3.16 21.31 -1.51
N ASN A 98 -3.49 20.56 -2.57
CA ASN A 98 -4.04 21.13 -3.81
C ASN A 98 -5.56 21.30 -3.78
N TYR A 99 -6.27 20.48 -2.99
CA TYR A 99 -7.73 20.42 -2.95
C TYR A 99 -8.23 20.38 -1.49
N PRO A 100 -8.18 21.52 -0.77
CA PRO A 100 -8.51 21.56 0.66
C PRO A 100 -9.98 21.23 0.99
N ASN A 101 -10.87 21.24 -0.01
CA ASN A 101 -12.28 20.89 0.14
C ASN A 101 -12.60 19.43 -0.22
N MET A 102 -11.62 18.66 -0.70
CA MET A 102 -11.79 17.23 -0.98
C MET A 102 -11.90 16.46 0.34
N LYS A 103 -12.68 15.39 0.42
CA LYS A 103 -12.62 14.47 1.55
C LYS A 103 -11.69 13.32 1.18
N ILE A 104 -10.62 13.11 1.93
CA ILE A 104 -9.63 12.06 1.61
C ILE A 104 -9.60 11.04 2.74
N ILE A 105 -9.85 9.78 2.41
CA ILE A 105 -9.83 8.66 3.36
C ILE A 105 -8.68 7.74 2.97
N VAL A 106 -7.64 7.68 3.81
CA VAL A 106 -6.52 6.76 3.64
C VAL A 106 -6.85 5.46 4.36
N GLN A 107 -6.88 4.36 3.61
CA GLN A 107 -7.13 3.03 4.13
C GLN A 107 -5.87 2.19 4.10
N ASP A 108 -5.59 1.50 5.19
CA ASP A 108 -4.53 0.50 5.30
C ASP A 108 -4.82 -0.43 6.48
N ARG A 109 -3.97 -1.44 6.70
CA ARG A 109 -4.10 -2.36 7.83
C ARG A 109 -3.99 -1.62 9.16
N ALA A 110 -4.61 -2.18 10.20
CA ALA A 110 -4.75 -1.53 11.51
C ALA A 110 -3.40 -1.10 12.09
N GLU A 111 -2.37 -1.94 11.98
CA GLU A 111 -1.03 -1.67 12.47
C GLU A 111 -0.34 -0.52 11.72
N ILE A 112 -0.64 -0.33 10.43
CA ILE A 112 -0.10 0.79 9.64
C ILE A 112 -0.80 2.08 10.02
N ILE A 113 -2.12 2.07 10.15
CA ILE A 113 -2.92 3.24 10.55
C ILE A 113 -2.61 3.67 11.99
N THR A 114 -2.42 2.72 12.89
CA THR A 114 -2.10 2.99 14.31
C THR A 114 -0.77 3.73 14.45
N HIS A 115 0.26 3.31 13.70
CA HIS A 115 1.60 3.92 13.74
C HIS A 115 1.83 4.98 12.67
N GLY A 116 0.84 5.23 11.83
CA GLY A 116 0.90 6.19 10.73
C GLY A 116 0.91 7.65 11.22
N PRO A 117 1.29 8.59 10.34
CA PRO A 117 1.27 10.01 10.69
C PRO A 117 -0.14 10.49 11.05
N ARG A 118 -0.18 11.60 11.79
CA ARG A 118 -1.41 12.37 12.04
C ARG A 118 -1.19 13.75 11.46
N TYR A 119 -1.64 13.94 10.23
CA TYR A 119 -1.49 15.21 9.53
C TYR A 119 -2.47 16.24 10.11
N ALA A 120 -1.96 17.12 10.98
CA ALA A 120 -2.76 18.20 11.55
C ALA A 120 -3.20 19.19 10.47
N ASN A 121 -4.40 19.76 10.62
CA ASN A 121 -4.98 20.77 9.73
C ASN A 121 -5.13 20.31 8.27
N THR A 122 -5.33 19.01 8.04
CA THR A 122 -5.64 18.45 6.72
C THR A 122 -7.04 17.86 6.69
N ASN A 123 -7.58 17.69 5.49
CA ASN A 123 -8.85 17.02 5.17
C ASN A 123 -8.70 15.48 5.02
N ILE A 124 -7.68 14.91 5.67
CA ILE A 124 -7.33 13.49 5.59
C ILE A 124 -7.84 12.74 6.82
N GLU A 125 -8.58 11.67 6.59
CA GLU A 125 -9.01 10.70 7.59
C GLU A 125 -8.28 9.38 7.37
N PHE A 126 -7.73 8.80 8.43
CA PHE A 126 -7.11 7.48 8.38
C PHE A 126 -8.08 6.42 8.90
N GLN A 127 -8.30 5.36 8.12
CA GLN A 127 -9.25 4.30 8.43
C GLN A 127 -8.58 2.93 8.32
N ALA A 128 -8.59 2.15 9.40
CA ALA A 128 -8.16 0.76 9.34
C ALA A 128 -9.12 -0.04 8.46
N HIS A 129 -8.60 -0.68 7.42
CA HIS A 129 -9.38 -1.50 6.50
C HIS A 129 -8.51 -2.59 5.85
N ASP A 130 -9.00 -3.82 5.88
CA ASP A 130 -8.45 -4.92 5.08
C ASP A 130 -9.05 -4.86 3.67
N LEU A 131 -8.17 -4.68 2.68
CA LEU A 131 -8.53 -4.52 1.26
C LEU A 131 -9.30 -5.72 0.68
N PHE A 132 -9.23 -6.89 1.32
CA PHE A 132 -9.96 -8.10 0.91
C PHE A 132 -11.36 -8.20 1.51
N THR A 133 -11.71 -7.32 2.45
CA THR A 133 -13.06 -7.24 3.01
C THR A 133 -13.92 -6.26 2.21
N PRO A 134 -15.27 -6.35 2.28
CA PRO A 134 -16.13 -5.42 1.57
C PRO A 134 -15.82 -3.96 1.94
N GLN A 135 -15.56 -3.15 0.91
CA GLN A 135 -15.20 -1.73 1.07
C GLN A 135 -16.25 -0.97 1.92
N PRO A 136 -15.91 -0.41 3.10
CA PRO A 136 -16.87 0.20 4.01
C PRO A 136 -17.38 1.57 3.54
N VAL A 137 -16.56 2.34 2.83
CA VAL A 137 -16.98 3.63 2.28
C VAL A 137 -17.75 3.36 1.00
N LYS A 138 -19.03 3.74 0.94
CA LYS A 138 -19.88 3.57 -0.25
C LYS A 138 -20.10 4.91 -0.93
N GLY A 139 -20.12 4.89 -2.26
CA GLY A 139 -20.42 6.08 -3.08
C GLY A 139 -19.33 7.14 -3.06
N ALA A 140 -18.06 6.76 -2.82
CA ALA A 140 -16.95 7.68 -3.03
C ALA A 140 -16.80 7.98 -4.54
N ASP A 141 -16.35 9.19 -4.86
CA ASP A 141 -16.11 9.61 -6.24
C ASP A 141 -14.93 8.85 -6.87
N VAL A 142 -13.91 8.53 -6.06
CA VAL A 142 -12.73 7.78 -6.49
C VAL A 142 -12.31 6.77 -5.43
N TYR A 143 -12.05 5.53 -5.87
CA TYR A 143 -11.26 4.55 -5.12
C TYR A 143 -9.92 4.42 -5.84
N PHE A 144 -8.87 4.90 -5.20
CA PHE A 144 -7.53 4.97 -5.75
C PHE A 144 -6.68 3.82 -5.20
N LEU A 145 -6.07 3.03 -6.09
CA LEU A 145 -5.17 1.94 -5.75
C LEU A 145 -3.83 2.17 -6.44
N ARG A 146 -2.80 2.51 -5.67
CA ARG A 146 -1.45 2.74 -6.21
C ARG A 146 -0.47 1.71 -5.69
N TRP A 147 0.19 1.01 -6.60
CA TRP A 147 1.13 -0.08 -6.26
C TRP A 147 0.51 -1.08 -5.29
N ILE A 148 -0.77 -1.41 -5.50
CA ILE A 148 -1.47 -2.43 -4.73
C ILE A 148 -1.58 -3.69 -5.58
N LEU A 149 -2.25 -3.57 -6.74
CA LEU A 149 -2.62 -4.73 -7.56
C LEU A 149 -1.43 -5.56 -8.06
N HIS A 150 -0.22 -5.00 -8.11
CA HIS A 150 0.99 -5.73 -8.53
C HIS A 150 1.51 -6.73 -7.49
N ASP A 151 1.10 -6.60 -6.22
CA ASP A 151 1.52 -7.51 -5.14
C ASP A 151 0.65 -8.76 -5.05
N TRP A 152 -0.47 -8.80 -5.78
CA TRP A 152 -1.51 -9.80 -5.63
C TRP A 152 -1.78 -10.53 -6.95
N PRO A 153 -1.86 -11.87 -6.94
CA PRO A 153 -2.22 -12.65 -8.12
C PRO A 153 -3.67 -12.37 -8.53
N ALA A 154 -3.99 -12.61 -9.81
CA ALA A 154 -5.33 -12.39 -10.34
C ALA A 154 -6.37 -13.40 -9.82
N ARG A 155 -5.91 -14.56 -9.31
CA ARG A 155 -6.65 -15.63 -8.61
C ARG A 155 -5.68 -16.70 -8.15
#